data_AF-A0A261BN65-F1
#
_entry.id   AF-A0A261BN65-F1
#
_cell.length_a   1.000
_cell.length_b   1.000
_cell.length_c   1.000
_cell.angle_alpha   90.00
_cell.angle_beta   90.00
_cell.angle_gamma   90.00
#
_symmetry.space_group_name_H-M   'P 1'
#
loop_
_entity.id
_entity.type
_entity.pdbx_description
1 polymer ?
#
loop_
_entity_poly.entity_id
_entity_poly.type
_entity_poly.pdbx_seq_one_letter_code
_entity_poly.pdbx_strand_id
1 'polypeptide(L)'
;MKILYTIGILFAFFAQSVVSIPEDVQKMAVDYLNRARNNFAENLPVANMNELVYDESLERKLSSCHVAQKEAEFDNRVIMFKAEITKKEIVFREGEAQNLVNDDHGDALSYKKLFHSQLTSVGCVKLDEPCAYPGDTSPKVPDHDKATEMCFFDGPGKNAKITDNLKKGKPATQCPNGKSEEYENLCKTSKSGFSSKSLQPETASKSSESKSETSSGSLVSTAHILISAVFILANILMARVMPVIFSSNARILTDCSAMNLLLAVSIFALCAPLVTPIPEDVQQVVVDYMNRFRESFAVSLPAANMNAIVYNAFLEKRTTTCAVAEYAAKNDRGIFFESLNLDKGPDTEGDIDSGFAEAVMDPNNNIDPVFYVRPLLQPSFDGMGCVMLRAPCLLRSNRPRDPKSKENFSRRVTAICYFGGPEITKPLDGLKKGEPGSQCPNGKSEISEYMCKA
;
A
#
# COMPACT_ATOMS: atom_id res chain seq x y z
N MET A 1 4.05 -2.83 46.32
CA MET A 1 5.05 -3.75 45.77
C MET A 1 4.46 -4.90 44.96
N LYS A 2 3.46 -5.66 45.45
CA LYS A 2 2.88 -6.79 44.70
C LYS A 2 2.25 -6.41 43.34
N ILE A 3 1.60 -5.25 43.23
CA ILE A 3 0.98 -4.76 41.97
C ILE A 3 2.00 -4.32 40.91
N LEU A 4 3.16 -3.80 41.35
CA LEU A 4 4.25 -3.43 40.44
C LEU A 4 4.94 -4.65 39.83
N TYR A 5 4.99 -5.77 40.57
CA TYR A 5 5.52 -7.03 40.07
C TYR A 5 4.62 -7.65 39.00
N THR A 6 3.29 -7.56 39.15
CA THR A 6 2.34 -8.08 38.15
C THR A 6 2.35 -7.26 36.86
N ILE A 7 2.50 -5.93 36.96
CA ILE A 7 2.61 -5.05 35.79
C ILE A 7 3.97 -5.26 35.08
N GLY A 8 5.07 -5.43 35.82
CA GLY A 8 6.38 -5.73 35.24
C GLY A 8 6.44 -7.06 34.49
N ILE A 9 5.74 -8.09 34.99
CA ILE A 9 5.61 -9.38 34.29
C ILE A 9 4.74 -9.26 33.04
N LEU A 10 3.62 -8.51 33.08
CA LEU A 10 2.79 -8.27 31.90
C LEU A 10 3.56 -7.52 30.79
N PHE A 11 4.38 -6.51 31.14
CA PHE A 11 5.18 -5.78 30.15
C PHE A 11 6.32 -6.63 29.56
N ALA A 12 6.87 -7.60 30.31
CA ALA A 12 7.85 -8.56 29.77
C ALA A 12 7.21 -9.56 28.78
N PHE A 13 5.92 -9.89 28.92
CA PHE A 13 5.20 -10.74 27.97
C PHE A 13 4.79 -10.01 26.67
N PHE A 14 4.83 -8.67 26.64
CA PHE A 14 4.67 -7.89 25.40
C PHE A 14 5.99 -7.60 24.67
N ALA A 15 7.14 -8.02 25.21
CA ALA A 15 8.36 -8.16 24.42
C ALA A 15 8.24 -9.42 23.55
N GLN A 16 7.30 -9.40 22.62
CA GLN A 16 7.03 -10.53 21.73
C GLN A 16 8.17 -10.66 20.72
N SER A 17 8.97 -11.70 20.96
CA SER A 17 10.05 -12.21 20.13
C SER A 17 9.67 -12.23 18.64
N VAL A 18 10.50 -11.60 17.81
CA VAL A 18 10.62 -12.02 16.41
C VAL A 18 11.27 -13.40 16.46
N VAL A 19 10.60 -14.44 15.95
CA VAL A 19 11.27 -15.73 15.74
C VAL A 19 12.04 -15.56 14.43
N SER A 20 13.31 -15.14 14.54
CA SER A 20 14.21 -15.07 13.40
C SER A 20 14.25 -16.43 12.71
N ILE A 21 14.23 -16.42 11.38
CA ILE A 21 14.36 -17.66 10.61
C ILE A 21 15.76 -18.24 10.92
N PRO A 22 15.89 -19.56 11.17
CA PRO A 22 17.21 -20.16 11.36
C PRO A 22 18.17 -19.86 10.20
N GLU A 23 19.43 -19.56 10.48
CA GLU A 23 20.44 -19.11 9.51
C GLU A 23 20.61 -20.10 8.32
N ASP A 24 20.46 -21.40 8.57
CA ASP A 24 20.47 -22.46 7.56
C ASP A 24 19.27 -22.35 6.58
N VAL A 25 18.10 -21.97 7.09
CA VAL A 25 16.89 -21.74 6.28
C VAL A 25 17.00 -20.42 5.51
N GLN A 26 17.58 -19.38 6.11
CA GLN A 26 17.86 -18.11 5.41
C GLN A 26 18.77 -18.34 4.21
N LYS A 27 19.89 -19.06 4.40
CA LYS A 27 20.83 -19.40 3.34
C LYS A 27 20.18 -20.24 2.25
N MET A 28 19.36 -21.22 2.62
CA MET A 28 18.62 -22.05 1.67
C MET A 28 17.63 -21.22 0.82
N ALA A 29 16.93 -20.27 1.44
CA ALA A 29 15.98 -19.41 0.74
C ALA A 29 16.68 -18.51 -0.29
N VAL A 30 17.76 -17.82 0.11
CA VAL A 30 18.54 -16.97 -0.82
C VAL A 30 19.10 -17.77 -1.97
N ASP A 31 19.66 -18.94 -1.68
CA ASP A 31 20.25 -19.82 -2.68
C ASP A 31 19.20 -20.32 -3.68
N TYR A 32 18.01 -20.68 -3.21
CA TYR A 32 16.87 -21.00 -4.06
C TYR A 32 16.49 -19.83 -4.98
N LEU A 33 16.35 -18.61 -4.44
CA LEU A 33 15.99 -17.43 -5.23
C LEU A 33 17.08 -17.08 -6.26
N ASN A 34 18.35 -17.19 -5.88
CA ASN A 34 19.47 -16.94 -6.78
C ASN A 34 19.57 -17.97 -7.89
N ARG A 35 19.31 -19.26 -7.65
CA ARG A 35 19.19 -20.26 -8.72
C ARG A 35 18.11 -19.90 -9.73
N ALA A 36 16.92 -19.52 -9.25
CA ALA A 36 15.83 -19.10 -10.13
C ALA A 36 16.22 -17.86 -10.95
N ARG A 37 16.83 -16.85 -10.33
CA ARG A 37 17.31 -15.63 -11.01
C ARG A 37 18.42 -15.92 -12.01
N ASN A 38 19.34 -16.83 -11.68
CA ASN A 38 20.43 -17.28 -12.56
C ASN A 38 19.88 -17.94 -13.82
N ASN A 39 18.93 -18.85 -13.66
CA ASN A 39 18.26 -19.53 -14.77
C ASN A 39 17.39 -18.56 -15.60
N PHE A 40 16.71 -17.61 -14.95
CA PHE A 40 15.97 -16.56 -15.65
C PHE A 40 16.88 -15.68 -16.51
N ALA A 41 18.02 -15.21 -15.96
CA ALA A 41 18.96 -14.37 -16.68
C ALA A 41 19.60 -15.08 -17.88
N GLU A 42 19.71 -16.41 -17.85
CA GLU A 42 20.13 -17.23 -18.99
C GLU A 42 19.07 -17.30 -20.09
N ASN A 43 17.83 -17.63 -19.71
CA ASN A 43 16.72 -17.87 -20.65
C ASN A 43 16.09 -16.57 -21.19
N LEU A 44 16.22 -15.47 -20.45
CA LEU A 44 16.02 -14.12 -20.91
C LEU A 44 17.36 -13.40 -20.73
N PRO A 45 18.20 -13.26 -21.76
CA PRO A 45 19.57 -12.75 -21.63
C PRO A 45 19.63 -11.37 -20.93
N VAL A 46 19.82 -11.37 -19.61
CA VAL A 46 19.89 -10.18 -18.76
C VAL A 46 21.33 -9.95 -18.33
N ALA A 47 21.93 -8.89 -18.83
CA ALA A 47 23.35 -8.59 -18.62
C ALA A 47 23.68 -8.06 -17.21
N ASN A 48 22.68 -7.59 -16.46
CA ASN A 48 22.86 -6.89 -15.18
C ASN A 48 21.99 -7.44 -14.02
N MET A 49 21.66 -8.73 -14.02
CA MET A 49 20.89 -9.36 -12.95
C MET A 49 21.75 -9.53 -11.69
N ASN A 50 21.44 -8.84 -10.60
CA ASN A 50 22.19 -8.97 -9.35
C ASN A 50 21.87 -10.29 -8.61
N GLU A 51 22.86 -10.84 -7.92
CA GLU A 51 22.64 -11.85 -6.88
C GLU A 51 22.02 -11.20 -5.64
N LEU A 52 21.16 -11.94 -4.95
CA LEU A 52 20.59 -11.55 -3.68
C LEU A 52 21.52 -12.00 -2.54
N VAL A 53 21.66 -11.15 -1.54
CA VAL A 53 22.33 -11.46 -0.27
C VAL A 53 21.30 -11.40 0.85
N TYR A 54 21.36 -12.31 1.82
CA TYR A 54 20.47 -12.21 2.97
C TYR A 54 20.82 -10.98 3.81
N ASP A 55 19.82 -10.22 4.22
CA ASP A 55 19.99 -9.04 5.07
C ASP A 55 18.93 -9.05 6.16
N GLU A 56 19.35 -9.46 7.36
CA GLU A 56 18.49 -9.51 8.56
C GLU A 56 17.88 -8.15 8.89
N SER A 57 18.51 -7.04 8.50
CA SER A 57 17.96 -5.69 8.76
C SER A 57 16.69 -5.39 7.95
N LEU A 58 16.41 -6.20 6.92
CA LEU A 58 15.18 -6.14 6.14
C LEU A 58 14.05 -6.95 6.78
N GLU A 59 14.33 -7.82 7.75
CA GLU A 59 13.28 -8.54 8.48
C GLU A 59 12.39 -7.54 9.25
N ARG A 60 11.07 -7.64 9.06
CA ARG A 60 10.11 -6.77 9.73
C ARG A 60 9.02 -7.59 10.39
N LYS A 61 8.68 -7.20 11.62
CA LYS A 61 7.52 -7.75 12.30
C LYS A 61 6.24 -7.10 11.76
N LEU A 62 5.24 -7.92 11.47
CA LEU A 62 3.94 -7.48 11.02
C LEU A 62 2.92 -7.78 12.11
N SER A 63 2.02 -6.85 12.38
CA SER A 63 1.06 -6.98 13.49
C SER A 63 -0.16 -7.82 13.16
N SER A 64 -0.44 -8.09 11.87
CA SER A 64 -1.56 -8.91 11.41
C SER A 64 -1.45 -9.26 9.92
N CYS A 65 -2.22 -10.25 9.46
CA CYS A 65 -2.35 -10.56 8.03
C CYS A 65 -2.82 -9.39 7.19
N HIS A 66 -3.72 -8.55 7.72
CA HIS A 66 -4.18 -7.35 7.02
C HIS A 66 -3.04 -6.36 6.75
N VAL A 67 -2.08 -6.25 7.68
CA VAL A 67 -0.88 -5.42 7.48
C VAL A 67 0.06 -6.08 6.48
N ALA A 68 0.28 -7.39 6.59
CA ALA A 68 1.10 -8.15 5.65
C ALA A 68 0.63 -8.02 4.20
N GLN A 69 -0.67 -8.22 3.98
CA GLN A 69 -1.33 -8.09 2.68
C GLN A 69 -1.15 -6.70 2.10
N LYS A 70 -1.39 -5.65 2.91
CA LYS A 70 -1.22 -4.27 2.49
C LYS A 70 0.22 -3.95 2.09
N GLU A 71 1.19 -4.35 2.91
CA GLU A 71 2.61 -4.15 2.59
C GLU A 71 2.99 -4.82 1.26
N ALA A 72 2.54 -6.06 1.02
CA ALA A 72 2.79 -6.78 -0.23
C ALA A 72 2.00 -6.26 -1.44
N GLU A 73 0.86 -5.62 -1.21
CA GLU A 73 0.08 -4.91 -2.23
C GLU A 73 0.79 -3.62 -2.68
N PHE A 74 1.41 -2.90 -1.74
CA PHE A 74 1.92 -1.54 -1.95
C PHE A 74 3.42 -1.43 -2.22
N ASP A 75 4.23 -2.40 -1.82
CA ASP A 75 5.68 -2.40 -2.08
C ASP A 75 6.02 -3.59 -2.99
N ASN A 76 6.42 -3.32 -4.23
CA ASN A 76 6.82 -4.37 -5.18
C ASN A 76 8.08 -5.13 -4.75
N ARG A 77 8.76 -4.64 -3.70
CA ARG A 77 9.86 -5.35 -3.05
C ARG A 77 9.36 -6.23 -1.90
N VAL A 78 8.07 -6.46 -1.81
CA VAL A 78 7.49 -7.30 -0.77
C VAL A 78 6.69 -8.41 -1.43
N ILE A 79 7.07 -9.64 -1.14
CA ILE A 79 6.47 -10.83 -1.75
C ILE A 79 6.01 -11.75 -0.62
N MET A 80 4.75 -12.16 -0.70
CA MET A 80 4.18 -13.21 0.14
C MET A 80 4.28 -14.53 -0.61
N PHE A 81 4.65 -15.61 0.07
CA PHE A 81 4.72 -16.95 -0.52
C PHE A 81 4.36 -18.01 0.51
N LYS A 82 4.03 -19.18 0.00
CA LYS A 82 3.87 -20.39 0.80
C LYS A 82 5.22 -21.09 0.89
N ALA A 83 5.66 -21.41 2.11
CA ALA A 83 6.94 -22.08 2.37
C ALA A 83 7.13 -23.35 1.52
N GLU A 84 6.04 -24.09 1.25
CA GLU A 84 6.07 -25.33 0.46
C GLU A 84 6.42 -25.12 -1.02
N ILE A 85 6.24 -23.91 -1.57
CA ILE A 85 6.57 -23.60 -2.98
C ILE A 85 8.09 -23.63 -3.20
N THR A 86 8.89 -23.34 -2.17
CA THR A 86 10.36 -23.42 -2.21
C THR A 86 10.89 -24.84 -2.47
N LYS A 87 10.04 -25.88 -2.42
CA LYS A 87 10.42 -27.27 -2.73
C LYS A 87 10.44 -27.59 -4.23
N LYS A 88 9.80 -26.78 -5.08
CA LYS A 88 9.87 -26.93 -6.53
C LYS A 88 10.79 -25.86 -7.08
N GLU A 89 11.90 -26.27 -7.68
CA GLU A 89 12.84 -25.35 -8.33
C GLU A 89 12.12 -24.58 -9.45
N ILE A 90 12.18 -23.25 -9.40
CA ILE A 90 11.67 -22.42 -10.49
C ILE A 90 12.70 -22.49 -11.61
N VAL A 91 12.38 -23.29 -12.64
CA VAL A 91 13.21 -23.46 -13.83
C VAL A 91 12.39 -22.98 -15.02
N PHE A 92 12.91 -21.97 -15.70
CA PHE A 92 12.41 -21.47 -16.97
C PHE A 92 12.98 -22.31 -18.11
N ARG A 93 12.09 -22.79 -18.97
CA ARG A 93 12.44 -23.33 -20.28
C ARG A 93 12.55 -22.20 -21.30
N GLU A 94 13.05 -22.56 -22.48
CA GLU A 94 13.16 -21.62 -23.61
C GLU A 94 11.82 -20.92 -23.87
N GLY A 95 11.86 -19.58 -23.90
CA GLY A 95 10.68 -18.74 -24.11
C GLY A 95 9.82 -18.49 -22.85
N GLU A 96 9.90 -19.30 -21.80
CA GLU A 96 9.07 -19.12 -20.59
C GLU A 96 9.43 -17.85 -19.83
N ALA A 97 10.72 -17.52 -19.74
CA ALA A 97 11.17 -16.27 -19.12
C ALA A 97 10.65 -15.03 -19.88
N GLN A 98 10.61 -15.10 -21.22
CA GLN A 98 10.07 -14.05 -22.06
C GLN A 98 8.54 -13.96 -21.95
N ASN A 99 7.85 -15.10 -21.86
CA ASN A 99 6.42 -15.15 -21.59
C ASN A 99 6.10 -14.51 -20.24
N LEU A 100 6.85 -14.86 -19.17
CA LEU A 100 6.67 -14.26 -17.86
C LEU A 100 6.82 -12.73 -17.91
N VAL A 101 7.80 -12.19 -18.63
CA VAL A 101 7.93 -10.73 -18.78
C VAL A 101 6.70 -10.12 -19.46
N ASN A 102 6.16 -10.79 -20.48
CA ASN A 102 5.04 -10.31 -21.28
C ASN A 102 3.65 -10.60 -20.66
N ASP A 103 3.57 -11.39 -19.59
CA ASP A 103 2.30 -11.89 -19.06
C ASP A 103 1.69 -10.93 -18.04
N ASP A 104 0.66 -10.19 -18.44
CA ASP A 104 0.03 -9.18 -17.58
C ASP A 104 -1.06 -9.73 -16.64
N HIS A 105 -1.17 -11.05 -16.49
CA HIS A 105 -2.11 -11.67 -15.55
C HIS A 105 -1.61 -11.54 -14.09
N GLY A 106 -2.54 -11.37 -13.14
CA GLY A 106 -2.21 -11.06 -11.73
C GLY A 106 -1.29 -12.07 -11.03
N ASP A 107 -1.44 -13.36 -11.33
CA ASP A 107 -0.60 -14.42 -10.76
C ASP A 107 0.85 -14.33 -11.28
N ALA A 108 1.01 -14.05 -12.57
CA ALA A 108 2.31 -13.85 -13.19
C ALA A 108 3.02 -12.61 -12.62
N LEU A 109 2.27 -11.55 -12.30
CA LEU A 109 2.76 -10.29 -11.74
C LEU A 109 3.50 -10.48 -10.40
N SER A 110 3.00 -11.38 -9.55
CA SER A 110 3.58 -11.67 -8.24
C SER A 110 4.95 -12.37 -8.35
N TYR A 111 5.07 -13.35 -9.25
CA TYR A 111 6.34 -14.01 -9.54
C TYR A 111 7.32 -13.09 -10.27
N LYS A 112 6.79 -12.24 -11.14
CA LYS A 112 7.53 -11.25 -11.91
C LYS A 112 8.43 -10.39 -11.00
N LYS A 113 7.92 -9.93 -9.85
CA LYS A 113 8.65 -9.08 -8.87
C LYS A 113 10.01 -9.66 -8.47
N LEU A 114 10.11 -10.99 -8.34
CA LEU A 114 11.34 -11.67 -7.96
C LEU A 114 12.49 -11.49 -8.96
N PHE A 115 12.18 -11.21 -10.23
CA PHE A 115 13.16 -11.17 -11.33
C PHE A 115 13.61 -9.75 -11.69
N HIS A 116 13.32 -8.76 -10.83
CA HIS A 116 13.85 -7.43 -11.05
C HIS A 116 15.39 -7.44 -10.90
N SER A 117 16.06 -6.98 -11.96
CA SER A 117 17.54 -7.06 -12.10
C SER A 117 18.33 -6.33 -11.01
N GLN A 118 17.75 -5.28 -10.41
CA GLN A 118 18.42 -4.42 -9.45
C GLN A 118 18.20 -4.80 -7.99
N LEU A 119 17.42 -5.85 -7.69
CA LEU A 119 17.30 -6.33 -6.31
C LEU A 119 18.66 -6.87 -5.84
N THR A 120 19.10 -6.47 -4.65
CA THR A 120 20.44 -6.77 -4.12
C THR A 120 20.41 -7.60 -2.86
N SER A 121 19.34 -7.49 -2.07
CA SER A 121 19.26 -8.16 -0.78
C SER A 121 17.84 -8.57 -0.47
N VAL A 122 17.70 -9.54 0.44
CA VAL A 122 16.39 -10.05 0.87
C VAL A 122 16.44 -10.40 2.35
N GLY A 123 15.38 -10.07 3.09
CA GLY A 123 15.12 -10.55 4.45
C GLY A 123 13.71 -11.10 4.51
N CYS A 124 13.51 -12.25 5.14
CA CYS A 124 12.23 -12.95 5.12
C CYS A 124 11.77 -13.29 6.52
N VAL A 125 10.45 -13.23 6.73
CA VAL A 125 9.82 -13.53 8.01
C VAL A 125 8.75 -14.59 7.83
N LYS A 126 8.61 -15.44 8.83
CA LYS A 126 7.47 -16.35 8.93
C LYS A 126 6.27 -15.57 9.46
N LEU A 127 5.11 -15.75 8.84
CA LEU A 127 3.86 -15.16 9.31
C LEU A 127 3.33 -15.97 10.49
N ASP A 128 2.88 -15.27 11.54
CA ASP A 128 2.35 -15.91 12.76
C ASP A 128 1.14 -16.80 12.47
N GLU A 129 0.35 -16.42 11.47
CA GLU A 129 -0.76 -17.20 10.93
C GLU A 129 -0.75 -17.14 9.39
N PRO A 130 -1.26 -18.17 8.69
CA PRO A 130 -1.36 -18.13 7.23
C PRO A 130 -2.28 -16.99 6.76
N CYS A 131 -1.80 -16.18 5.82
CA CYS A 131 -2.50 -15.02 5.29
C CYS A 131 -2.94 -15.25 3.84
N ALA A 132 -4.11 -14.74 3.44
CA ALA A 132 -4.47 -14.75 2.02
C ALA A 132 -3.50 -13.84 1.22
N TYR A 133 -3.33 -14.11 -0.07
CA TYR A 133 -2.48 -13.28 -0.93
C TYR A 133 -3.12 -11.88 -1.15
N PRO A 134 -2.30 -10.86 -1.47
CA PRO A 134 -2.82 -9.54 -1.84
C PRO A 134 -3.84 -9.62 -2.97
N GLY A 135 -4.93 -8.84 -2.87
CA GLY A 135 -6.00 -8.83 -3.87
C GLY A 135 -7.04 -9.96 -3.73
N ASP A 136 -6.78 -11.00 -2.92
CA ASP A 136 -7.77 -12.05 -2.69
C ASP A 136 -8.81 -11.60 -1.65
N THR A 137 -9.97 -11.16 -2.14
CA THR A 137 -11.10 -10.76 -1.29
C THR A 137 -11.99 -11.94 -0.88
N SER A 138 -11.63 -13.17 -1.26
CA SER A 138 -12.48 -14.34 -1.03
C SER A 138 -12.63 -14.58 0.48
N PRO A 139 -13.87 -14.61 1.01
CA PRO A 139 -14.08 -14.77 2.45
C PRO A 139 -13.67 -16.15 2.99
N LYS A 140 -13.28 -17.08 2.11
CA LYS A 140 -12.83 -18.44 2.45
C LYS A 140 -11.75 -18.93 1.48
N VAL A 141 -10.56 -18.34 1.55
CA VAL A 141 -9.36 -18.94 0.95
C VAL A 141 -9.00 -20.18 1.77
N PRO A 142 -8.94 -21.38 1.18
CA PRO A 142 -8.48 -22.56 1.89
C PRO A 142 -7.10 -22.34 2.49
N ASP A 143 -6.81 -22.90 3.68
CA ASP A 143 -5.52 -22.69 4.33
C ASP A 143 -4.32 -23.16 3.50
N HIS A 144 -4.53 -24.11 2.58
CA HIS A 144 -3.48 -24.57 1.67
C HIS A 144 -3.11 -23.56 0.57
N ASP A 145 -3.93 -22.54 0.36
CA ASP A 145 -3.73 -21.47 -0.62
C ASP A 145 -3.33 -20.15 0.04
N LYS A 146 -2.97 -20.18 1.33
CA LYS A 146 -2.50 -19.02 2.07
C LYS A 146 -0.97 -18.94 2.10
N ALA A 147 -0.46 -17.72 2.06
CA ALA A 147 0.94 -17.43 2.31
C ALA A 147 1.29 -17.70 3.77
N THR A 148 2.45 -18.29 4.00
CA THR A 148 2.97 -18.58 5.35
C THR A 148 4.24 -17.79 5.66
N GLU A 149 4.82 -17.14 4.65
CA GLU A 149 6.07 -16.42 4.71
C GLU A 149 6.00 -15.16 3.85
N MET A 150 6.86 -14.20 4.16
CA MET A 150 6.93 -12.91 3.49
C MET A 150 8.38 -12.44 3.41
N CYS A 151 8.86 -12.06 2.23
CA CYS A 151 10.19 -11.49 2.02
C CYS A 151 10.10 -10.02 1.66
N PHE A 152 11.08 -9.27 2.16
CA PHE A 152 11.35 -7.87 1.87
C PHE A 152 12.67 -7.79 1.10
N PHE A 153 12.66 -7.12 -0.03
CA PHE A 153 13.83 -6.97 -0.90
C PHE A 153 14.38 -5.55 -0.82
N ASP A 154 15.71 -5.43 -0.89
CA ASP A 154 16.40 -4.16 -1.11
C ASP A 154 16.66 -3.96 -2.60
N GLY A 155 16.55 -2.72 -3.08
CA GLY A 155 16.60 -2.42 -4.51
C GLY A 155 15.88 -1.11 -4.89
N PRO A 156 15.48 -0.96 -6.16
CA PRO A 156 14.90 0.28 -6.68
C PRO A 156 13.58 0.63 -5.99
N GLY A 157 13.07 1.84 -6.21
CA GLY A 157 11.88 2.35 -5.50
C GLY A 157 10.68 1.39 -5.51
N LYS A 158 9.78 1.57 -4.53
CA LYS A 158 8.64 0.67 -4.23
C LYS A 158 7.75 0.28 -5.42
N ASN A 159 7.76 1.07 -6.50
CA ASN A 159 6.90 0.91 -7.68
C ASN A 159 7.69 0.61 -8.98
N ALA A 160 8.97 0.26 -8.89
CA ALA A 160 9.76 -0.06 -10.07
C ALA A 160 9.22 -1.31 -10.78
N LYS A 161 9.03 -1.22 -12.10
CA LYS A 161 8.67 -2.37 -12.95
C LYS A 161 9.90 -3.25 -13.16
N ILE A 162 9.71 -4.54 -13.38
CA ILE A 162 10.83 -5.48 -13.59
C ILE A 162 11.66 -5.16 -14.83
N THR A 163 11.00 -4.62 -15.85
CA THR A 163 11.67 -4.14 -17.06
C THR A 163 12.52 -2.90 -16.80
N ASP A 164 12.24 -2.17 -15.72
CA ASP A 164 12.99 -0.97 -15.38
C ASP A 164 14.43 -1.37 -15.11
N ASN A 165 15.34 -0.74 -15.84
CA ASN A 165 16.77 -0.98 -15.75
C ASN A 165 17.23 -2.41 -16.07
N LEU A 166 16.35 -3.27 -16.61
CA LEU A 166 16.76 -4.56 -17.18
C LEU A 166 17.54 -4.31 -18.46
N LYS A 167 18.81 -4.71 -18.49
CA LYS A 167 19.68 -4.56 -19.66
C LYS A 167 19.78 -5.88 -20.40
N LYS A 168 19.23 -5.92 -21.61
CA LYS A 168 19.38 -7.08 -22.49
C LYS A 168 20.84 -7.24 -22.90
N GLY A 169 21.34 -8.48 -22.92
CA GLY A 169 22.69 -8.80 -23.35
C GLY A 169 23.18 -10.11 -22.75
N LYS A 170 24.43 -10.49 -23.06
CA LYS A 170 25.02 -11.70 -22.49
C LYS A 170 24.98 -11.62 -20.95
N PRO A 171 24.54 -12.67 -20.25
CA PRO A 171 24.39 -12.62 -18.80
C PRO A 171 25.67 -12.25 -18.06
N ALA A 172 25.51 -11.54 -16.95
CA ALA A 172 26.60 -11.06 -16.10
C ALA A 172 27.74 -10.28 -16.81
N THR A 173 27.45 -9.58 -17.92
CA THR A 173 28.47 -8.77 -18.63
C THR A 173 28.43 -7.28 -18.29
N GLN A 174 27.35 -6.81 -17.67
CA GLN A 174 27.16 -5.40 -17.29
C GLN A 174 27.04 -5.25 -15.77
N CYS A 175 27.97 -5.88 -15.05
CA CYS A 175 27.99 -5.92 -13.60
C CYS A 175 28.92 -4.84 -13.02
N PRO A 176 28.41 -3.88 -12.23
CA PRO A 176 29.24 -2.82 -11.66
C PRO A 176 30.29 -3.35 -10.66
N ASN A 177 29.99 -4.43 -9.94
CA ASN A 177 30.91 -5.03 -8.95
C ASN A 177 31.52 -6.35 -9.43
N GLY A 178 31.49 -6.61 -10.73
CA GLY A 178 31.94 -7.87 -11.31
C GLY A 178 30.89 -9.00 -11.23
N LYS A 179 31.30 -10.17 -11.71
CA LYS A 179 30.47 -11.37 -11.82
C LYS A 179 30.35 -12.06 -10.45
N SER A 180 29.19 -12.67 -10.16
CA SER A 180 29.04 -13.53 -9.00
C SER A 180 30.01 -14.72 -9.08
N GLU A 181 30.56 -15.12 -7.93
CA GLU A 181 31.46 -16.27 -7.82
C GLU A 181 30.67 -17.59 -7.82
N GLU A 182 29.42 -17.56 -7.34
CA GLU A 182 28.58 -18.75 -7.14
C GLU A 182 27.59 -18.96 -8.29
N TYR A 183 27.09 -17.89 -8.91
CA TYR A 183 26.06 -17.95 -9.95
C TYR A 183 26.56 -17.37 -11.27
N GLU A 184 26.74 -18.22 -12.28
CA GLU A 184 27.39 -17.85 -13.55
C GLU A 184 26.68 -16.72 -14.31
N ASN A 185 25.37 -16.54 -14.15
CA ASN A 185 24.60 -15.55 -14.90
C ASN A 185 24.25 -14.30 -14.08
N LEU A 186 24.78 -14.18 -12.86
CA LEU A 186 24.48 -13.08 -11.95
C LEU A 186 25.67 -12.13 -11.72
N CYS A 187 25.33 -10.89 -11.37
CA CYS A 187 26.24 -9.85 -10.94
C CYS A 187 26.45 -9.89 -9.43
N LYS A 188 27.69 -9.63 -9.02
CA LYS A 188 28.06 -9.54 -7.61
C LYS A 188 27.43 -8.32 -6.95
N THR A 189 26.90 -8.49 -5.75
CA THR A 189 26.35 -7.37 -4.97
C THR A 189 27.42 -6.73 -4.10
N SER A 190 27.39 -5.40 -3.95
CA SER A 190 28.43 -4.62 -3.25
C SER A 190 28.38 -4.71 -1.72
N LYS A 191 27.32 -5.30 -1.13
CA LYS A 191 27.25 -5.55 0.32
C LYS A 191 28.19 -6.71 0.68
N SER A 192 29.46 -6.39 0.88
CA SER A 192 30.42 -7.27 1.55
C SER A 192 30.04 -7.37 3.04
N GLY A 193 29.59 -8.54 3.49
CA GLY A 193 29.16 -8.64 4.88
C GLY A 193 29.04 -10.03 5.51
N PHE A 194 29.03 -11.14 4.78
CA PHE A 194 29.15 -12.47 5.40
C PHE A 194 30.08 -13.34 4.56
N SER A 195 31.37 -13.26 4.87
CA SER A 195 32.34 -14.25 4.41
C SER A 195 31.99 -15.58 5.09
N SER A 196 31.38 -16.47 4.31
CA SER A 196 31.31 -17.89 4.65
C SER A 196 32.74 -18.40 4.77
N LYS A 197 33.28 -18.49 5.99
CA LYS A 197 34.52 -19.21 6.24
C LYS A 197 34.26 -20.69 5.96
N SER A 198 34.66 -21.09 4.76
CA SER A 198 34.86 -22.46 4.34
C SER A 198 35.74 -23.21 5.36
N LEU A 199 35.25 -24.34 5.84
CA LEU A 199 36.03 -25.34 6.56
C LEU A 199 37.08 -25.93 5.61
N GLN A 200 38.37 -25.78 5.94
CA GLN A 200 39.38 -26.88 5.97
C GLN A 200 40.74 -26.37 6.52
N PRO A 201 41.66 -27.27 6.95
CA PRO A 201 42.48 -27.10 8.16
C PRO A 201 43.99 -26.81 7.90
N GLU A 202 44.67 -26.52 9.02
CA GLU A 202 46.15 -26.46 9.24
C GLU A 202 46.86 -25.22 8.65
N THR A 203 47.87 -24.58 9.26
CA THR A 203 48.73 -24.79 10.43
C THR A 203 49.37 -23.45 10.85
N ALA A 204 49.95 -23.39 12.06
CA ALA A 204 50.73 -22.32 12.74
C ALA A 204 51.41 -21.23 11.85
N SER A 205 51.55 -19.94 12.24
CA SER A 205 52.30 -19.46 13.42
C SER A 205 52.20 -17.92 13.60
N LYS A 206 52.26 -17.46 14.87
CA LYS A 206 52.83 -16.20 15.46
C LYS A 206 52.44 -14.82 14.85
N SER A 207 52.26 -13.72 15.59
CA SER A 207 52.25 -13.35 17.02
C SER A 207 51.93 -11.84 17.11
N SER A 208 51.69 -11.35 18.33
CA SER A 208 51.57 -9.93 18.79
C SER A 208 50.18 -9.29 18.60
N GLU A 209 49.60 -8.56 19.55
CA GLU A 209 49.84 -8.37 20.98
C GLU A 209 48.53 -7.79 21.54
N SER A 210 48.07 -8.32 22.67
CA SER A 210 46.87 -7.88 23.37
C SER A 210 47.19 -6.71 24.31
N LYS A 211 46.33 -5.69 24.34
CA LYS A 211 46.06 -4.91 25.56
C LYS A 211 44.58 -4.60 25.67
N SER A 212 43.97 -5.18 26.70
CA SER A 212 42.62 -4.95 27.18
C SER A 212 42.61 -3.95 28.34
N GLU A 213 41.38 -3.58 28.76
CA GLU A 213 40.95 -2.83 29.95
C GLU A 213 40.76 -1.32 29.73
N THR A 214 39.69 -0.63 30.15
CA THR A 214 38.48 -0.99 30.94
C THR A 214 37.39 0.11 30.76
N SER A 215 36.12 -0.32 30.88
CA SER A 215 35.04 0.24 31.71
C SER A 215 34.44 1.66 31.50
N SER A 216 33.12 1.63 31.22
CA SER A 216 31.99 2.35 31.85
C SER A 216 31.80 3.87 31.69
N GLY A 217 30.61 4.25 31.21
CA GLY A 217 30.01 5.57 31.48
C GLY A 217 28.81 5.94 30.60
N SER A 218 27.70 5.19 30.67
CA SER A 218 26.44 5.61 30.04
C SER A 218 25.77 6.69 30.88
N LEU A 219 25.82 7.95 30.42
CA LEU A 219 25.10 9.08 30.97
C LEU A 219 23.63 8.99 30.54
N VAL A 220 22.78 8.46 31.43
CA VAL A 220 21.33 8.64 31.33
C VAL A 220 21.02 10.11 31.55
N SER A 221 20.58 10.79 30.50
CA SER A 221 20.20 12.21 30.51
C SER A 221 19.13 12.48 31.58
N THR A 222 19.40 13.45 32.45
CA THR A 222 18.53 13.97 33.52
C THR A 222 17.14 14.37 33.03
N ALA A 223 16.97 14.58 31.71
CA ALA A 223 15.68 14.84 31.08
C ALA A 223 14.71 13.65 31.12
N HIS A 224 15.19 12.41 31.03
CA HIS A 224 14.32 11.21 31.04
C HIS A 224 13.75 10.91 32.43
N ILE A 225 14.48 11.28 33.49
CA ILE A 225 14.01 11.13 34.87
C ILE A 225 12.90 12.15 35.17
N LEU A 226 13.01 13.38 34.66
CA LEU A 226 11.99 14.41 34.83
C LEU A 226 10.68 14.08 34.08
N ILE A 227 10.76 13.57 32.85
CA ILE A 227 9.56 13.16 32.08
C ILE A 227 8.83 12.02 32.78
N SER A 228 9.57 11.04 33.30
CA SER A 228 8.99 9.90 34.02
C SER A 228 8.32 10.33 35.33
N ALA A 229 8.91 11.30 36.06
CA ALA A 229 8.34 11.84 37.28
C ALA A 229 7.02 12.61 37.03
N VAL A 230 6.93 13.38 35.93
CA VAL A 230 5.70 14.09 35.54
C VAL A 230 4.58 13.12 35.18
N PHE A 231 4.87 12.04 34.45
CA PHE A 231 3.89 11.02 34.13
C PHE A 231 3.37 10.28 35.37
N ILE A 232 4.23 9.98 36.35
CA ILE A 232 3.81 9.34 37.59
C ILE A 232 2.93 10.27 38.42
N LEU A 233 3.28 11.56 38.53
CA LEU A 233 2.47 12.56 39.22
C LEU A 233 1.10 12.77 38.57
N ALA A 234 1.04 12.82 37.23
CA ALA A 234 -0.21 12.94 36.49
C ALA A 234 -1.14 11.73 36.73
N ASN A 235 -0.59 10.51 36.75
CA ASN A 235 -1.37 9.30 37.02
C ASN A 235 -1.86 9.21 38.46
N ILE A 236 -1.05 9.64 39.44
CA ILE A 236 -1.48 9.70 40.86
C ILE A 236 -2.58 10.74 41.05
N LEU A 237 -2.51 11.88 40.34
CA LEU A 237 -3.53 12.92 40.38
C LEU A 237 -4.86 12.41 39.78
N MET A 238 -4.80 11.72 38.63
CA MET A 238 -5.98 11.13 37.99
C MET A 238 -6.64 10.04 38.85
N ALA A 239 -5.85 9.20 39.52
CA ALA A 239 -6.36 8.14 40.39
C ALA A 239 -7.05 8.69 41.67
N ARG A 240 -6.69 9.89 42.14
CA ARG A 240 -7.31 10.51 43.32
C ARG A 240 -8.53 11.37 43.02
N VAL A 241 -8.67 11.88 41.80
CA VAL A 241 -9.78 12.77 41.42
C VAL A 241 -10.99 11.99 40.88
N MET A 242 -10.78 10.84 40.23
CA MET A 242 -11.88 10.02 39.69
C MET A 242 -12.93 9.51 40.69
N PRO A 243 -12.62 9.19 41.97
CA PRO A 243 -13.65 8.67 42.88
C PRO A 243 -14.65 9.73 43.36
N VAL A 244 -14.36 11.03 43.20
CA VAL A 244 -15.22 12.11 43.72
C VAL A 244 -16.31 12.49 42.72
N ILE A 245 -16.14 12.19 41.43
CA ILE A 245 -17.06 12.62 40.36
C ILE A 245 -18.19 11.60 40.11
N PHE A 246 -18.04 10.34 40.52
CA PHE A 246 -19.02 9.29 40.23
C PHE A 246 -20.21 9.18 41.23
N SER A 247 -20.36 10.12 42.16
CA SER A 247 -21.41 10.08 43.20
C SER A 247 -22.60 11.03 42.96
N SER A 248 -22.76 11.67 41.79
CA SER A 248 -23.91 12.57 41.60
C SER A 248 -24.45 12.58 40.17
N ASN A 249 -25.66 12.00 40.07
CA ASN A 249 -26.73 12.22 39.11
C ASN A 249 -26.61 11.74 37.66
N ALA A 250 -27.61 10.90 37.33
CA ALA A 250 -27.99 10.48 36.00
C ALA A 250 -28.94 11.50 35.33
N ARG A 251 -28.90 11.50 33.98
CA ARG A 251 -29.88 11.98 32.97
C ARG A 251 -29.71 13.38 32.34
N ILE A 252 -29.38 13.31 31.04
CA ILE A 252 -29.90 14.07 29.86
C ILE A 252 -29.39 15.50 29.59
N LEU A 253 -28.86 15.70 28.36
CA LEU A 253 -28.99 16.82 27.37
C LEU A 253 -27.69 16.84 26.50
N THR A 254 -27.64 16.55 25.19
CA THR A 254 -28.22 17.22 24.00
C THR A 254 -28.13 18.74 23.99
N ASP A 255 -26.92 19.29 24.07
CA ASP A 255 -26.49 20.42 23.22
C ASP A 255 -24.99 20.69 23.43
N CYS A 256 -24.22 20.83 22.34
CA CYS A 256 -22.75 20.92 22.37
C CYS A 256 -22.25 22.35 22.14
N SER A 257 -22.86 23.33 22.80
CA SER A 257 -22.31 24.68 22.88
C SER A 257 -22.43 25.22 24.31
N ALA A 258 -21.27 25.54 24.89
CA ALA A 258 -21.02 26.02 26.25
C ALA A 258 -21.07 24.96 27.38
N MET A 259 -19.92 24.46 27.83
CA MET A 259 -19.31 24.80 29.14
C MET A 259 -18.05 23.95 29.48
N ASN A 260 -17.10 24.61 30.14
CA ASN A 260 -15.96 24.12 30.96
C ASN A 260 -14.77 23.38 30.29
N LEU A 261 -13.63 24.08 30.34
CA LEU A 261 -12.29 23.73 29.86
C LEU A 261 -11.73 22.38 30.39
N LEU A 262 -12.25 21.88 31.52
CA LEU A 262 -11.79 20.63 32.15
C LEU A 262 -12.58 19.38 31.71
N LEU A 263 -13.77 19.54 31.10
CA LEU A 263 -14.51 18.45 30.47
C LEU A 263 -14.22 18.32 28.97
N ALA A 264 -13.62 19.36 28.36
CA ALA A 264 -13.27 19.37 26.95
C ALA A 264 -12.31 18.21 26.58
N VAL A 265 -11.29 17.95 27.39
CA VAL A 265 -10.28 16.92 27.09
C VAL A 265 -10.87 15.50 27.10
N SER A 266 -11.91 15.24 27.89
CA SER A 266 -12.59 13.95 27.97
C SER A 266 -13.60 13.72 26.84
N ILE A 267 -14.23 14.80 26.34
CA ILE A 267 -15.23 14.73 25.25
C ILE A 267 -14.56 14.78 23.86
N PHE A 268 -13.38 15.39 23.72
CA PHE A 268 -12.62 15.37 22.46
C PHE A 268 -12.27 13.96 21.96
N ALA A 269 -12.19 12.96 22.85
CA ALA A 269 -11.98 11.57 22.48
C ALA A 269 -13.25 10.87 21.94
N LEU A 270 -14.45 11.36 22.27
CA LEU A 270 -15.74 10.80 21.84
C LEU A 270 -16.31 11.46 20.58
N CYS A 271 -15.82 12.64 20.21
CA CYS A 271 -16.17 13.36 18.98
C CYS A 271 -15.05 13.33 17.93
N ALA A 272 -14.19 12.32 17.95
CA ALA A 272 -13.18 12.18 16.92
C ALA A 272 -13.88 11.96 15.55
N PRO A 273 -13.68 12.84 14.55
CA PRO A 273 -14.38 12.73 13.27
C PRO A 273 -14.09 11.37 12.64
N LEU A 274 -15.07 10.76 11.99
CA LEU A 274 -14.97 9.44 11.36
C LEU A 274 -14.06 9.43 10.12
N VAL A 275 -13.36 10.52 9.85
CA VAL A 275 -12.53 10.72 8.67
C VAL A 275 -11.13 11.18 9.05
N THR A 276 -10.17 10.81 8.21
CA THR A 276 -8.81 11.38 8.24
C THR A 276 -8.59 12.11 6.93
N PRO A 277 -8.05 13.35 6.97
CA PRO A 277 -7.62 14.03 5.74
C PRO A 277 -6.57 13.18 5.03
N ILE A 278 -6.55 13.26 3.71
CA ILE A 278 -5.60 12.53 2.89
C ILE A 278 -4.25 13.25 2.95
N PRO A 279 -3.11 12.54 3.13
CA PRO A 279 -1.79 13.15 3.05
C PRO A 279 -1.56 13.90 1.72
N GLU A 280 -0.88 15.04 1.72
CA GLU A 280 -0.72 15.91 0.55
C GLU A 280 -0.07 15.19 -0.66
N ASP A 281 0.89 14.31 -0.40
CA ASP A 281 1.53 13.43 -1.39
C ASP A 281 0.54 12.45 -2.04
N VAL A 282 -0.51 12.09 -1.33
CA VAL A 282 -1.56 11.16 -1.75
C VAL A 282 -2.68 11.92 -2.49
N GLN A 283 -2.95 13.18 -2.13
CA GLN A 283 -3.94 14.04 -2.78
C GLN A 283 -3.65 14.23 -4.27
N GLN A 284 -2.38 14.52 -4.61
CA GLN A 284 -1.97 14.74 -5.99
C GLN A 284 -2.12 13.46 -6.84
N VAL A 285 -1.78 12.30 -6.27
CA VAL A 285 -1.91 11.02 -6.98
C VAL A 285 -3.37 10.72 -7.34
N VAL A 286 -4.34 11.07 -6.49
CA VAL A 286 -5.78 10.86 -6.79
C VAL A 286 -6.19 11.73 -7.97
N VAL A 287 -5.73 12.98 -7.98
CA VAL A 287 -6.04 13.94 -9.03
C VAL A 287 -5.39 13.54 -10.35
N ASP A 288 -4.14 13.12 -10.33
CA ASP A 288 -3.43 12.64 -11.51
C ASP A 288 -4.12 11.40 -12.10
N TYR A 289 -4.54 10.46 -11.24
CA TYR A 289 -5.31 9.30 -11.66
C TYR A 289 -6.65 9.69 -12.32
N MET A 290 -7.41 10.61 -11.71
CA MET A 290 -8.66 11.10 -12.29
C MET A 290 -8.47 11.85 -13.59
N ASN A 291 -7.42 12.67 -13.69
CA ASN A 291 -7.14 13.42 -14.90
C ASN A 291 -6.72 12.50 -16.04
N ARG A 292 -5.88 11.48 -15.79
CA ARG A 292 -5.55 10.46 -16.79
C ARG A 292 -6.80 9.75 -17.31
N PHE A 293 -7.67 9.34 -16.41
CA PHE A 293 -8.91 8.63 -16.78
C PHE A 293 -9.82 9.50 -17.66
N ARG A 294 -9.96 10.78 -17.30
CA ARG A 294 -10.76 11.77 -18.06
C ARG A 294 -10.13 12.13 -19.40
N GLU A 295 -8.80 12.24 -19.45
CA GLU A 295 -8.04 12.48 -20.67
C GLU A 295 -8.19 11.31 -21.65
N SER A 296 -8.05 10.07 -21.16
CA SER A 296 -8.26 8.88 -21.98
C SER A 296 -9.67 8.84 -22.57
N PHE A 297 -10.70 9.17 -21.78
CA PHE A 297 -12.06 9.32 -22.32
C PHE A 297 -12.15 10.43 -23.37
N ALA A 298 -11.56 11.60 -23.10
CA ALA A 298 -11.60 12.74 -24.02
C ALA A 298 -10.93 12.45 -25.36
N VAL A 299 -9.91 11.59 -25.38
CA VAL A 299 -9.24 11.13 -26.61
C VAL A 299 -10.07 10.05 -27.30
N SER A 300 -10.49 9.00 -26.58
CA SER A 300 -11.23 7.85 -27.13
C SER A 300 -12.62 8.22 -27.64
N LEU A 301 -13.25 9.22 -27.02
CA LEU A 301 -14.45 9.88 -27.50
C LEU A 301 -14.15 11.38 -27.59
N PRO A 302 -13.70 11.88 -28.76
CA PRO A 302 -13.19 13.24 -28.95
C PRO A 302 -14.04 14.31 -28.27
N ALA A 303 -13.60 14.73 -27.07
CA ALA A 303 -14.30 15.68 -26.21
C ALA A 303 -13.56 17.01 -26.19
N ALA A 304 -14.19 18.04 -26.74
CA ALA A 304 -13.56 19.33 -26.97
C ALA A 304 -13.41 20.20 -25.71
N ASN A 305 -14.13 19.89 -24.62
CA ASN A 305 -14.26 20.76 -23.45
C ASN A 305 -14.14 20.05 -22.09
N MET A 306 -13.34 18.98 -22.00
CA MET A 306 -13.14 18.26 -20.74
C MET A 306 -12.17 19.02 -19.83
N ASN A 307 -12.62 19.50 -18.67
CA ASN A 307 -11.74 20.17 -17.71
C ASN A 307 -10.80 19.17 -17.02
N ALA A 308 -9.54 19.58 -16.84
CA ALA A 308 -8.67 18.97 -15.85
C ALA A 308 -9.18 19.35 -14.45
N ILE A 309 -9.10 18.43 -13.52
CA ILE A 309 -9.49 18.60 -12.13
C ILE A 309 -8.24 18.98 -11.33
N VAL A 310 -8.38 19.89 -10.37
CA VAL A 310 -7.32 20.24 -9.41
C VAL A 310 -7.71 19.80 -8.00
N TYR A 311 -6.75 19.42 -7.16
CA TYR A 311 -7.07 19.14 -5.76
C TYR A 311 -7.56 20.41 -5.08
N ASN A 312 -8.66 20.31 -4.32
CA ASN A 312 -9.21 21.41 -3.57
C ASN A 312 -9.62 20.93 -2.18
N ALA A 313 -8.77 21.23 -1.19
CA ALA A 313 -9.00 20.88 0.22
C ALA A 313 -10.29 21.48 0.79
N PHE A 314 -10.82 22.59 0.23
CA PHE A 314 -12.11 23.14 0.66
C PHE A 314 -13.30 22.23 0.29
N LEU A 315 -13.13 21.31 -0.66
CA LEU A 315 -14.12 20.30 -1.01
C LEU A 315 -14.08 19.10 -0.06
N GLU A 316 -13.06 18.96 0.81
CA GLU A 316 -13.03 17.93 1.85
C GLU A 316 -14.13 18.18 2.90
N LYS A 317 -15.32 17.64 2.64
CA LYS A 317 -16.42 17.75 3.60
C LYS A 317 -16.17 16.83 4.79
N ARG A 318 -16.40 17.35 6.00
CA ARG A 318 -16.39 16.55 7.22
C ARG A 318 -17.59 15.60 7.24
N THR A 319 -17.38 14.36 6.84
CA THR A 319 -18.35 13.28 6.98
C THR A 319 -18.19 12.63 8.35
N THR A 320 -19.23 12.69 9.18
CA THR A 320 -19.19 12.13 10.55
C THR A 320 -19.77 10.73 10.64
N THR A 321 -20.57 10.30 9.65
CA THR A 321 -21.21 8.98 9.61
C THR A 321 -21.42 8.50 8.17
N CYS A 322 -21.61 7.20 7.97
CA CYS A 322 -21.97 6.62 6.67
C CYS A 322 -23.29 7.18 6.10
N ALA A 323 -24.28 7.46 6.95
CA ALA A 323 -25.53 8.07 6.52
C ALA A 323 -25.33 9.48 5.95
N VAL A 324 -24.43 10.27 6.56
CA VAL A 324 -24.05 11.60 6.04
C VAL A 324 -23.30 11.47 4.72
N ALA A 325 -22.41 10.48 4.59
CA ALA A 325 -21.70 10.23 3.34
C ALA A 325 -22.67 9.80 2.22
N GLU A 326 -23.64 8.94 2.52
CA GLU A 326 -24.67 8.52 1.56
C GLU A 326 -25.57 9.67 1.13
N TYR A 327 -25.95 10.53 2.07
CA TYR A 327 -26.71 11.74 1.76
C TYR A 327 -25.90 12.66 0.83
N ALA A 328 -24.62 12.83 1.13
CA ALA A 328 -23.74 13.67 0.33
C ALA A 328 -23.45 13.07 -1.07
N ALA A 329 -23.40 11.74 -1.19
CA ALA A 329 -23.28 11.10 -2.51
C ALA A 329 -24.52 11.32 -3.38
N LYS A 330 -25.71 11.42 -2.77
CA LYS A 330 -26.96 11.67 -3.48
C LYS A 330 -27.18 13.14 -3.85
N ASN A 331 -26.68 14.07 -3.03
CA ASN A 331 -27.06 15.50 -3.13
C ASN A 331 -25.88 16.46 -3.32
N ASP A 332 -24.65 16.05 -3.02
CA ASP A 332 -23.49 16.93 -2.89
C ASP A 332 -22.32 16.57 -3.82
N ARG A 333 -22.60 15.83 -4.91
CA ARG A 333 -21.59 15.34 -5.87
C ARG A 333 -20.49 14.50 -5.20
N GLY A 334 -20.87 13.77 -4.15
CA GLY A 334 -20.01 12.78 -3.52
C GLY A 334 -19.95 11.51 -4.34
N ILE A 335 -18.77 10.99 -4.62
CA ILE A 335 -18.57 9.69 -5.25
C ILE A 335 -17.80 8.81 -4.29
N PHE A 336 -18.35 7.62 -4.04
CA PHE A 336 -17.72 6.65 -3.17
C PHE A 336 -16.69 5.82 -3.92
N PHE A 337 -15.61 5.53 -3.21
CA PHE A 337 -14.55 4.65 -3.68
C PHE A 337 -14.43 3.47 -2.71
N GLU A 338 -14.38 2.26 -3.28
CA GLU A 338 -14.11 1.04 -2.51
C GLU A 338 -12.78 1.16 -1.77
N SER A 339 -11.78 1.68 -2.49
CA SER A 339 -10.56 2.24 -1.93
C SER A 339 -10.03 3.38 -2.79
N LEU A 340 -9.43 4.39 -2.16
CA LEU A 340 -8.44 5.24 -2.82
C LEU A 340 -7.09 4.51 -2.74
N ASN A 341 -7.01 3.32 -3.35
CA ASN A 341 -5.76 2.61 -3.51
C ASN A 341 -4.95 3.35 -4.58
N LEU A 342 -4.09 4.26 -4.13
CA LEU A 342 -3.24 5.09 -4.98
C LEU A 342 -1.90 4.42 -5.31
N ASP A 343 -1.70 3.24 -4.73
CA ASP A 343 -0.55 2.37 -4.96
C ASP A 343 -0.78 1.38 -6.10
N LYS A 344 -2.00 1.34 -6.66
CA LYS A 344 -2.15 0.91 -8.05
C LYS A 344 -1.69 2.04 -8.96
N GLY A 345 -0.37 2.16 -9.13
CA GLY A 345 0.15 2.49 -10.45
C GLY A 345 -0.53 1.56 -11.49
N PRO A 346 -0.61 1.98 -12.76
CA PRO A 346 -1.72 1.82 -13.71
C PRO A 346 -2.10 0.39 -14.18
N ASP A 347 -2.08 -0.59 -13.29
CA ASP A 347 -2.32 -1.99 -13.62
C ASP A 347 -3.68 -2.38 -13.05
N THR A 348 -4.71 -2.01 -13.82
CA THR A 348 -5.98 -2.70 -14.13
C THR A 348 -7.04 -1.65 -14.45
N GLU A 349 -7.35 -1.43 -15.73
CA GLU A 349 -8.49 -0.61 -16.26
C GLU A 349 -8.39 0.93 -16.22
N GLY A 350 -7.20 1.52 -16.43
CA GLY A 350 -7.04 2.99 -16.35
C GLY A 350 -7.39 3.80 -17.61
N ASP A 351 -7.25 3.21 -18.81
CA ASP A 351 -7.51 3.92 -20.06
C ASP A 351 -8.84 3.43 -20.64
N ILE A 352 -9.76 4.36 -20.85
CA ILE A 352 -11.04 4.10 -21.49
C ILE A 352 -10.79 3.91 -22.99
N ASP A 353 -11.06 2.72 -23.50
CA ASP A 353 -11.08 2.48 -24.94
C ASP A 353 -12.32 3.10 -25.61
N SER A 354 -12.34 3.16 -26.94
CA SER A 354 -13.45 3.73 -27.69
C SER A 354 -14.77 2.99 -27.48
N GLY A 355 -14.74 1.67 -27.31
CA GLY A 355 -15.95 0.86 -27.11
C GLY A 355 -16.59 1.12 -25.75
N PHE A 356 -15.78 1.22 -24.71
CA PHE A 356 -16.24 1.60 -23.38
C PHE A 356 -16.68 3.07 -23.32
N ALA A 357 -15.99 3.98 -24.03
CA ALA A 357 -16.41 5.37 -24.14
C ALA A 357 -17.80 5.50 -24.79
N GLU A 358 -18.05 4.75 -25.86
CA GLU A 358 -19.37 4.67 -26.49
C GLU A 358 -20.43 4.09 -25.55
N ALA A 359 -20.10 3.03 -24.82
CA ALA A 359 -20.97 2.44 -23.80
C ALA A 359 -21.34 3.45 -22.69
N VAL A 360 -20.39 4.29 -22.28
CA VAL A 360 -20.61 5.37 -21.32
C VAL A 360 -21.59 6.44 -21.85
N MET A 361 -21.51 6.74 -23.14
CA MET A 361 -22.39 7.72 -23.80
C MET A 361 -23.82 7.22 -24.03
N ASP A 362 -24.06 5.90 -24.04
CA ASP A 362 -25.41 5.37 -24.15
C ASP A 362 -26.18 5.53 -22.83
N PRO A 363 -27.21 6.40 -22.76
CA PRO A 363 -27.96 6.63 -21.54
C PRO A 363 -28.79 5.41 -21.09
N ASN A 364 -29.03 4.44 -21.98
CA ASN A 364 -29.76 3.22 -21.65
C ASN A 364 -28.83 2.10 -21.16
N ASN A 365 -27.53 2.28 -21.29
CA ASN A 365 -26.55 1.33 -20.80
C ASN A 365 -26.42 1.45 -19.27
N ASN A 366 -26.95 0.42 -18.61
CA ASN A 366 -26.97 0.27 -17.15
C ASN A 366 -26.08 -0.88 -16.67
N ILE A 367 -25.09 -1.30 -17.47
CA ILE A 367 -24.09 -2.26 -17.03
C ILE A 367 -23.29 -1.60 -15.89
N ASP A 368 -23.04 -2.37 -14.83
CA ASP A 368 -22.49 -1.88 -13.55
C ASP A 368 -21.31 -0.90 -13.68
N PRO A 369 -20.23 -1.15 -14.45
CA PRO A 369 -19.10 -0.22 -14.52
C PRO A 369 -19.45 1.12 -15.19
N VAL A 370 -20.35 1.12 -16.17
CA VAL A 370 -20.77 2.34 -16.89
C VAL A 370 -21.49 3.31 -15.96
N PHE A 371 -22.34 2.78 -15.06
CA PHE A 371 -23.10 3.60 -14.12
C PHE A 371 -22.20 4.40 -13.15
N TYR A 372 -21.11 3.79 -12.66
CA TYR A 372 -20.18 4.46 -11.73
C TYR A 372 -19.19 5.38 -12.42
N VAL A 373 -18.81 5.08 -13.66
CA VAL A 373 -17.84 5.85 -14.43
C VAL A 373 -18.44 7.16 -14.96
N ARG A 374 -19.70 7.14 -15.40
CA ARG A 374 -20.35 8.28 -16.06
C ARG A 374 -20.30 9.59 -15.23
N PRO A 375 -20.53 9.59 -13.90
CA PRO A 375 -20.37 10.80 -13.09
C PRO A 375 -18.94 11.33 -13.00
N LEU A 376 -17.92 10.47 -13.02
CA LEU A 376 -16.50 10.87 -12.95
C LEU A 376 -16.02 11.64 -14.18
N LEU A 377 -16.69 11.41 -15.31
CA LEU A 377 -16.38 11.98 -16.61
C LEU A 377 -17.13 13.29 -16.89
N GLN A 378 -17.75 13.90 -15.88
CA GLN A 378 -18.45 15.16 -16.03
C GLN A 378 -17.49 16.27 -16.51
N PRO A 379 -17.66 16.86 -17.70
CA PRO A 379 -16.69 17.78 -18.31
C PRO A 379 -16.44 19.06 -17.52
N SER A 380 -17.42 19.52 -16.73
CA SER A 380 -17.34 20.77 -16.00
C SER A 380 -16.73 20.66 -14.60
N PHE A 381 -16.42 19.46 -14.13
CA PHE A 381 -15.72 19.31 -12.84
C PHE A 381 -14.34 19.94 -12.94
N ASP A 382 -14.07 20.89 -12.06
CA ASP A 382 -12.83 21.70 -12.01
C ASP A 382 -11.97 21.41 -10.77
N GLY A 383 -12.54 20.72 -9.77
CA GLY A 383 -11.89 20.47 -8.50
C GLY A 383 -12.35 19.18 -7.84
N MET A 384 -11.52 18.63 -6.96
CA MET A 384 -11.85 17.44 -6.18
C MET A 384 -11.21 17.51 -4.78
N GLY A 385 -11.97 17.11 -3.76
CA GLY A 385 -11.46 16.91 -2.40
C GLY A 385 -11.96 15.59 -1.84
N CYS A 386 -11.07 14.80 -1.27
CA CYS A 386 -11.35 13.42 -0.88
C CYS A 386 -11.05 13.18 0.60
N VAL A 387 -11.84 12.31 1.24
CA VAL A 387 -11.63 11.93 2.64
C VAL A 387 -11.67 10.41 2.80
N MET A 388 -10.78 9.89 3.65
CA MET A 388 -10.76 8.47 4.02
C MET A 388 -11.72 8.24 5.18
N LEU A 389 -12.56 7.22 5.05
CA LEU A 389 -13.49 6.77 6.08
C LEU A 389 -12.75 5.86 7.07
N ARG A 390 -12.69 6.24 8.34
CA ARG A 390 -12.04 5.45 9.41
C ARG A 390 -12.69 4.09 9.59
N ALA A 391 -14.01 4.04 9.40
CA ALA A 391 -14.76 2.79 9.31
C ALA A 391 -15.37 2.71 7.90
N PRO A 392 -15.22 1.58 7.20
CA PRO A 392 -15.80 1.42 5.88
C PRO A 392 -17.32 1.46 5.95
N CYS A 393 -17.94 2.12 4.98
CA CYS A 393 -19.38 2.11 4.82
C CYS A 393 -19.82 0.93 3.96
N LEU A 394 -20.91 0.29 4.36
CA LEU A 394 -21.54 -0.79 3.60
C LEU A 394 -22.69 -0.21 2.80
N LEU A 395 -22.46 0.10 1.53
CA LEU A 395 -23.49 0.63 0.65
C LEU A 395 -24.38 -0.50 0.17
N ARG A 396 -25.69 -0.37 0.41
CA ARG A 396 -26.68 -1.30 -0.16
C ARG A 396 -26.78 -1.06 -1.67
N SER A 397 -26.55 -2.11 -2.45
CA SER A 397 -26.82 -2.07 -3.88
C SER A 397 -28.31 -1.85 -4.16
N ASN A 398 -28.64 -0.98 -5.11
CA ASN A 398 -30.00 -0.78 -5.60
C ASN A 398 -30.48 -1.89 -6.57
N ARG A 399 -29.70 -2.98 -6.74
CA ARG A 399 -30.11 -4.10 -7.60
C ARG A 399 -31.38 -4.76 -7.06
N PRO A 400 -32.30 -5.20 -7.94
CA PRO A 400 -33.35 -6.13 -7.56
C PRO A 400 -32.70 -7.37 -6.92
N ARG A 401 -33.21 -7.79 -5.76
CA ARG A 401 -32.77 -9.04 -5.11
C ARG A 401 -32.85 -10.17 -6.13
N ASP A 402 -31.73 -10.82 -6.40
CA ASP A 402 -31.78 -12.16 -6.97
C ASP A 402 -32.45 -13.06 -5.92
N PRO A 403 -33.63 -13.65 -6.19
CA PRO A 403 -34.32 -14.51 -5.24
C PRO A 403 -33.51 -15.76 -4.85
N LYS A 404 -32.46 -16.11 -5.61
CA LYS A 404 -31.58 -17.26 -5.33
C LYS A 404 -30.34 -16.91 -4.50
N SER A 405 -29.94 -15.63 -4.43
CA SER A 405 -28.80 -15.20 -3.62
C SER A 405 -29.31 -14.55 -2.32
N LYS A 406 -29.07 -15.18 -1.17
CA LYS A 406 -29.45 -14.63 0.15
C LYS A 406 -28.56 -13.47 0.61
N GLU A 407 -27.55 -13.08 -0.16
CA GLU A 407 -26.63 -12.02 0.20
C GLU A 407 -27.08 -10.67 -0.39
N ASN A 408 -27.26 -9.69 0.49
CA ASN A 408 -27.36 -8.30 0.05
C ASN A 408 -25.96 -7.89 -0.43
N PHE A 409 -25.75 -7.69 -1.73
CA PHE A 409 -24.54 -7.08 -2.28
C PHE A 409 -24.30 -5.74 -1.57
N SER A 410 -23.40 -5.76 -0.59
CA SER A 410 -23.04 -4.60 0.22
C SER A 410 -21.61 -4.25 -0.18
N ARG A 411 -21.44 -3.17 -0.95
CA ARG A 411 -20.11 -2.71 -1.33
C ARG A 411 -19.46 -2.03 -0.15
N ARG A 412 -18.22 -2.43 0.15
CA ARG A 412 -17.42 -1.87 1.23
C ARG A 412 -16.64 -0.68 0.68
N VAL A 413 -17.03 0.53 1.07
CA VAL A 413 -16.36 1.76 0.64
C VAL A 413 -15.54 2.35 1.76
N THR A 414 -14.30 2.73 1.45
CA THR A 414 -13.35 3.27 2.44
C THR A 414 -13.04 4.75 2.20
N ALA A 415 -13.57 5.35 1.14
CA ALA A 415 -13.36 6.76 0.84
C ALA A 415 -14.54 7.39 0.09
N ILE A 416 -14.62 8.71 0.16
CA ILE A 416 -15.55 9.54 -0.61
C ILE A 416 -14.82 10.77 -1.13
N CYS A 417 -15.05 11.11 -2.40
CA CYS A 417 -14.55 12.33 -3.03
C CYS A 417 -15.70 13.25 -3.42
N TYR A 418 -15.50 14.54 -3.22
CA TYR A 418 -16.44 15.59 -3.57
C TYR A 418 -15.88 16.40 -4.73
N PHE A 419 -16.71 16.62 -5.74
CA PHE A 419 -16.32 17.33 -6.95
C PHE A 419 -16.83 18.78 -6.95
N GLY A 420 -15.99 19.66 -7.50
CA GLY A 420 -16.24 21.08 -7.74
C GLY A 420 -16.98 21.34 -9.05
N GLY A 421 -17.05 22.60 -9.45
CA GLY A 421 -17.69 23.04 -10.70
C GLY A 421 -19.14 23.50 -10.54
N PRO A 422 -19.84 23.79 -11.64
CA PRO A 422 -21.25 24.11 -11.63
C PRO A 422 -22.12 22.92 -11.17
N GLU A 423 -23.29 23.21 -10.63
CA GLU A 423 -24.29 22.19 -10.29
C GLU A 423 -24.85 21.56 -11.57
N ILE A 424 -24.86 20.23 -11.64
CA ILE A 424 -25.29 19.52 -12.84
C ILE A 424 -26.27 18.43 -12.46
N THR A 425 -27.39 18.42 -13.17
CA THR A 425 -28.53 17.54 -12.90
C THR A 425 -28.46 16.22 -13.66
N LYS A 426 -27.61 16.11 -14.69
CA LYS A 426 -27.45 14.91 -15.53
C LYS A 426 -25.97 14.63 -15.83
N PRO A 427 -25.52 13.37 -15.68
CA PRO A 427 -24.15 13.01 -16.06
C PRO A 427 -23.86 13.34 -17.52
N LEU A 428 -22.64 13.84 -17.78
CA LEU A 428 -22.11 14.28 -19.08
C LEU A 428 -22.84 15.46 -19.72
N ASP A 429 -23.73 16.15 -18.99
CA ASP A 429 -24.37 17.34 -19.52
C ASP A 429 -23.33 18.43 -19.81
N GLY A 430 -23.50 19.12 -20.93
CA GLY A 430 -22.53 20.10 -21.43
C GLY A 430 -21.26 19.52 -22.08
N LEU A 431 -21.14 18.20 -22.26
CA LEU A 431 -20.05 17.60 -23.03
C LEU A 431 -20.18 17.97 -24.52
N LYS A 432 -19.13 18.53 -25.10
CA LYS A 432 -19.06 18.90 -26.53
C LYS A 432 -18.15 17.95 -27.27
N LYS A 433 -18.64 17.34 -28.34
CA LYS A 433 -17.80 16.54 -29.25
C LYS A 433 -16.97 17.45 -30.15
N GLY A 434 -15.73 17.05 -30.41
CA GLY A 434 -14.80 17.77 -31.28
C GLY A 434 -13.36 17.39 -30.95
N GLU A 435 -12.39 18.02 -31.62
CA GLU A 435 -10.98 17.79 -31.34
C GLU A 435 -10.68 18.03 -29.84
N PRO A 436 -9.99 17.12 -29.15
CA PRO A 436 -9.77 17.24 -27.71
C PRO A 436 -9.11 18.57 -27.32
N GLY A 437 -9.69 19.22 -26.31
CA GLY A 437 -9.23 20.53 -25.84
C GLY A 437 -9.42 21.71 -26.82
N SER A 438 -10.13 21.54 -27.93
CA SER A 438 -10.35 22.61 -28.93
C SER A 438 -11.34 23.69 -28.50
N GLN A 439 -12.19 23.41 -27.50
CA GLN A 439 -13.23 24.32 -27.02
C GLN A 439 -13.06 24.66 -25.54
N CYS A 440 -11.82 24.88 -25.12
CA CYS A 440 -11.51 25.26 -23.75
C CYS A 440 -11.74 26.75 -23.51
N PRO A 441 -12.68 27.14 -22.61
CA PRO A 441 -13.00 28.55 -22.37
C PRO A 441 -11.83 29.32 -21.74
N ASN A 442 -11.02 28.64 -20.93
CA ASN A 442 -9.88 29.22 -20.21
C ASN A 442 -8.52 28.79 -20.80
N GLY A 443 -8.53 28.29 -22.04
CA GLY A 443 -7.35 27.68 -22.66
C GLY A 443 -7.09 26.25 -22.18
N LYS A 444 -6.03 25.66 -22.74
CA LYS A 444 -5.63 24.28 -22.44
C LYS A 444 -5.00 24.18 -21.05
N SER A 445 -5.15 23.02 -20.43
CA SER A 445 -4.53 22.70 -19.13
C SER A 445 -3.02 22.61 -19.27
N GLU A 446 -2.30 22.91 -18.19
CA GLU A 446 -0.85 22.67 -18.09
C GLU A 446 -0.54 21.17 -17.88
N ILE A 447 -1.54 20.38 -17.48
CA ILE A 447 -1.42 18.93 -17.22
C ILE A 447 -1.50 18.13 -18.52
N SER A 448 -2.32 18.56 -19.48
CA SER A 448 -2.50 17.87 -20.77
C SER A 448 -3.06 18.83 -21.83
N GLU A 449 -2.58 18.70 -23.06
CA GLU A 449 -3.07 19.46 -24.22
C GLU A 449 -4.46 19.03 -24.72
N TYR A 450 -4.96 17.89 -24.26
CA TYR A 450 -6.29 17.35 -24.60
C TYR A 450 -7.37 17.80 -23.60
N MET A 451 -6.96 18.49 -22.53
CA MET A 451 -7.81 18.88 -21.42
C MET A 451 -7.85 20.41 -21.27
N CYS A 452 -8.95 20.92 -20.75
CA CYS A 452 -9.16 22.34 -20.48
C CYS A 452 -8.66 22.74 -19.11
N LYS A 453 -8.15 23.97 -19.01
CA LYS A 453 -7.79 24.56 -17.72
C LYS A 453 -9.06 24.74 -16.88
N ALA A 454 -8.99 24.23 -15.63
CA ALA A 454 -10.02 24.34 -14.62
C ALA A 454 -10.45 25.78 -14.38
#